data_AF-A0A4D4L2Z3-F1
#
_entry.id   AF-A0A4D4L2Z3-F1
#
_cell.length_a   1.000
_cell.length_b   1.000
_cell.length_c   1.000
_cell.angle_alpha   90.00
_cell.angle_beta   90.00
_cell.angle_gamma   90.00
#
_symmetry.space_group_name_H-M   'P 1'
#
loop_
_entity.id
_entity.type
_entity.pdbx_description
1 polymer ?
#
loop_
_entity_poly.entity_id
_entity_poly.type
_entity_poly.pdbx_seq_one_letter_code
_entity_poly.pdbx_strand_id
1 'polypeptide(L)'
;MPEPASNTPHPHSATLRRLEKSSGKLAANAIARMDEQLPWYRAMPPENRSWIGLVAQAGIAAFTEWFRHPEAPQAISTDVFGTAPRELTRAITLRQTVEMVRTTIEVMESAIDDVAAPGDESVLREALLVYAREIAFATAQVYAQAAEARGAWDARLESLVVNAVLSGEADEGALSRAAALGWNSPSMCAWCWAPPRTGTAS
;
A
#
# COMPACT_ATOMS: atom_id res chain seq x y z
N MET A 1 -37.76 -15.16 -5.86
CA MET A 1 -36.86 -16.10 -6.54
C MET A 1 -35.86 -15.24 -7.32
N PRO A 2 -34.56 -15.22 -6.99
CA PRO A 2 -33.59 -14.49 -7.80
C PRO A 2 -33.49 -15.19 -9.16
N GLU A 3 -33.47 -14.43 -10.25
CA GLU A 3 -33.20 -14.97 -11.59
C GLU A 3 -31.81 -15.64 -11.59
N PRO A 4 -31.67 -16.81 -12.25
CA PRO A 4 -30.35 -17.38 -12.49
C PRO A 4 -29.55 -16.41 -13.37
N ALA A 5 -28.40 -15.95 -12.89
CA ALA A 5 -27.51 -15.08 -13.65
C ALA A 5 -27.28 -15.69 -15.04
N SER A 6 -27.61 -14.92 -16.07
CA SER A 6 -27.46 -15.33 -17.46
C SER A 6 -25.98 -15.63 -17.73
N ASN A 7 -25.69 -16.90 -18.02
CA ASN A 7 -24.35 -17.39 -18.38
C ASN A 7 -24.00 -16.93 -19.81
N THR A 8 -23.88 -15.61 -19.97
CA THR A 8 -23.55 -14.98 -21.25
C THR A 8 -22.05 -15.16 -21.47
N PRO A 9 -21.62 -15.78 -22.58
CA PRO A 9 -20.20 -15.96 -22.85
C PRO A 9 -19.47 -14.62 -22.88
N HIS A 10 -18.33 -14.52 -22.19
CA HIS A 10 -17.50 -13.31 -22.23
C HIS A 10 -17.14 -12.96 -23.68
N PRO A 11 -17.31 -11.70 -24.14
CA PRO A 11 -17.05 -11.30 -25.52
C PRO A 11 -15.65 -11.70 -26.02
N HIS A 12 -14.67 -11.70 -25.13
CA HIS A 12 -13.28 -12.06 -25.40
C HIS A 12 -12.87 -13.42 -24.79
N SER A 13 -13.73 -14.44 -24.93
CA SER A 13 -13.51 -15.76 -24.29
C SER A 13 -12.21 -16.47 -24.73
N ALA A 14 -11.71 -16.21 -25.95
CA ALA A 14 -10.44 -16.76 -26.43
C ALA A 14 -9.23 -16.16 -25.69
N THR A 15 -9.23 -14.84 -25.52
CA THR A 15 -8.23 -14.11 -24.73
C THR A 15 -8.27 -14.52 -23.27
N LEU A 16 -9.46 -14.65 -22.67
CA LEU A 16 -9.61 -15.12 -21.29
C LEU A 16 -8.99 -16.52 -21.09
N ARG A 17 -9.28 -17.49 -21.98
CA ARG A 17 -8.65 -18.82 -21.91
C ARG A 17 -7.13 -18.78 -22.08
N ARG A 18 -6.60 -17.86 -22.90
CA ARG A 18 -5.16 -17.68 -23.09
C ARG A 18 -4.51 -17.06 -21.83
N LEU A 19 -5.17 -16.11 -21.17
CA LEU A 19 -4.76 -15.56 -19.88
C LEU A 19 -4.69 -16.65 -18.80
N GLU A 20 -5.76 -17.43 -18.64
CA GLU A 20 -5.82 -18.53 -17.67
C GLU A 20 -4.66 -19.53 -17.88
N LYS A 21 -4.41 -19.92 -19.14
CA LYS A 21 -3.29 -20.82 -19.48
C LYS A 21 -1.91 -20.19 -19.27
N SER A 22 -1.80 -18.87 -19.41
CA SER A 22 -0.52 -18.16 -19.30
C SER A 22 -0.20 -17.70 -17.88
N SER A 23 -1.15 -17.75 -16.95
CA SER A 23 -1.01 -17.25 -15.58
C SER A 23 0.26 -17.75 -14.87
N GLY A 24 0.55 -19.05 -14.93
CA GLY A 24 1.77 -19.61 -14.34
C GLY A 24 3.06 -19.09 -14.97
N LYS A 25 3.09 -18.93 -16.31
CA LYS A 25 4.23 -18.35 -17.03
C LYS A 25 4.41 -16.87 -16.69
N LEU A 26 3.32 -16.11 -16.62
CA LEU A 26 3.33 -14.69 -16.23
C LEU A 26 3.89 -14.51 -14.82
N ALA A 27 3.48 -15.36 -13.87
CA ALA A 27 3.98 -15.31 -12.50
C ALA A 27 5.48 -15.63 -12.42
N ALA A 28 5.93 -16.67 -13.14
CA ALA A 28 7.34 -17.02 -13.22
C ALA A 28 8.18 -15.89 -13.84
N ASN A 29 7.68 -15.25 -14.90
CA ASN A 29 8.32 -14.10 -15.53
C ASN A 29 8.37 -12.90 -14.58
N ALA A 30 7.32 -12.66 -13.78
CA ALA A 30 7.30 -11.59 -12.79
C ALA A 30 8.34 -11.82 -11.70
N ILE A 31 8.43 -13.05 -11.16
CA ILE A 31 9.44 -13.44 -10.18
C ILE A 31 10.86 -13.27 -10.74
N ALA A 32 11.10 -13.74 -11.97
CA ALA A 32 12.40 -13.59 -12.63
C ALA A 32 12.77 -12.11 -12.82
N ARG A 33 11.80 -11.27 -13.21
CA ARG A 33 12.00 -9.83 -13.37
C ARG A 33 12.28 -9.14 -12.03
N MET A 34 11.61 -9.55 -10.95
CA MET A 34 11.90 -9.04 -9.60
C MET A 34 13.31 -9.42 -9.15
N ASP A 35 13.75 -10.65 -9.41
CA ASP A 35 15.12 -11.08 -9.12
C ASP A 35 16.16 -10.25 -9.89
N GLU A 36 15.90 -10.00 -11.17
CA GLU A 36 16.78 -9.17 -12.00
C GLU A 36 16.85 -7.70 -11.51
N GLN A 37 15.69 -7.08 -11.26
CA GLN A 37 15.58 -5.63 -11.13
C GLN A 37 15.51 -5.10 -9.70
N LEU A 38 15.15 -5.92 -8.71
CA LEU A 38 14.91 -5.48 -7.33
C LEU A 38 15.99 -6.05 -6.40
N PRO A 39 17.04 -5.27 -6.05
CA PRO A 39 18.13 -5.75 -5.20
C PRO A 39 17.66 -6.25 -3.84
N TRP A 40 16.63 -5.62 -3.28
CA TRP A 40 16.05 -6.04 -1.99
C TRP A 40 15.39 -7.41 -2.09
N TYR A 41 14.76 -7.74 -3.22
CA TYR A 41 14.15 -9.05 -3.42
C TYR A 41 15.22 -10.13 -3.46
N ARG A 42 16.32 -9.90 -4.20
CA ARG A 42 17.48 -10.82 -4.21
C ARG A 42 18.11 -11.03 -2.85
N ALA A 43 18.12 -10.00 -2.00
CA ALA A 43 18.68 -10.08 -0.65
C ALA A 43 17.77 -10.82 0.35
N MET A 44 16.52 -11.15 -0.02
CA MET A 44 15.57 -11.78 0.90
C MET A 44 15.85 -13.27 1.13
N PRO A 45 15.56 -13.77 2.35
CA PRO A 45 15.54 -15.19 2.63
C PRO A 45 14.63 -15.96 1.63
N PRO A 46 14.99 -17.18 1.23
CA PRO A 46 14.19 -17.99 0.31
C PRO A 46 12.72 -18.16 0.72
N GLU A 47 12.46 -18.29 2.02
CA GLU A 47 11.10 -18.39 2.57
C GLU A 47 10.25 -17.15 2.21
N ASN A 48 10.77 -15.94 2.47
CA ASN A 48 10.05 -14.71 2.14
C ASN A 48 9.88 -14.51 0.63
N ARG A 49 10.87 -14.93 -0.18
CA ARG A 49 10.75 -14.90 -1.65
C ARG A 49 9.65 -15.83 -2.16
N SER A 50 9.43 -16.97 -1.52
CA SER A 50 8.35 -17.91 -1.87
C SER A 50 6.97 -17.29 -1.65
N TRP A 51 6.79 -16.57 -0.54
CA TRP A 51 5.55 -15.84 -0.26
C TRP A 51 5.26 -14.74 -1.29
N ILE A 52 6.28 -13.99 -1.71
CA ILE A 52 6.15 -13.01 -2.80
C ILE A 52 5.69 -13.69 -4.09
N GLY A 53 6.23 -14.86 -4.41
CA GLY A 53 5.82 -15.63 -5.58
C GLY A 53 4.33 -15.99 -5.55
N LEU A 54 3.79 -16.38 -4.39
CA LEU A 54 2.36 -16.65 -4.22
C LEU A 54 1.50 -15.41 -4.39
N VAL A 55 1.95 -14.25 -3.90
CA VAL A 55 1.23 -12.98 -4.09
C VAL A 55 1.22 -12.55 -5.55
N ALA A 56 2.32 -12.73 -6.28
CA ALA A 56 2.37 -12.45 -7.71
C ALA A 56 1.37 -13.33 -8.50
N GLN A 57 1.29 -14.62 -8.16
CA GLN A 57 0.30 -15.54 -8.73
C GLN A 57 -1.13 -15.11 -8.42
N ALA A 58 -1.42 -14.76 -7.17
CA ALA A 58 -2.73 -14.28 -6.75
C ALA A 58 -3.13 -12.99 -7.49
N GLY A 59 -2.20 -12.04 -7.67
CA GLY A 59 -2.45 -10.81 -8.43
C GLY A 59 -2.80 -11.07 -9.90
N ILE A 60 -2.10 -12.00 -10.56
CA ILE A 60 -2.40 -12.37 -11.96
C ILE A 60 -3.75 -13.09 -12.07
N ALA A 61 -4.08 -13.95 -11.10
CA ALA A 61 -5.39 -14.59 -11.02
C ALA A 61 -6.50 -13.56 -10.81
N ALA A 62 -6.29 -12.58 -9.92
CA ALA A 62 -7.23 -11.50 -9.65
C ALA A 62 -7.47 -10.64 -10.90
N PHE A 63 -6.43 -10.34 -11.69
CA PHE A 63 -6.63 -9.67 -12.98
C PHE A 63 -7.46 -10.53 -13.95
N THR A 64 -7.20 -11.84 -14.02
CA THR A 64 -7.92 -12.74 -14.92
C THR A 64 -9.41 -12.81 -14.54
N GLU A 65 -9.70 -12.83 -13.24
CA GLU A 65 -11.07 -12.76 -12.72
C GLU A 65 -11.73 -11.42 -13.04
N TRP A 66 -11.03 -10.32 -12.78
CA TRP A 66 -11.52 -8.98 -13.10
C TRP A 66 -11.78 -8.82 -14.60
N PHE A 67 -10.92 -9.38 -15.45
CA PHE A 67 -11.13 -9.38 -16.91
C PHE A 67 -12.35 -10.20 -17.33
N ARG A 68 -12.75 -11.21 -16.55
CA ARG A 68 -14.00 -11.95 -16.80
C ARG A 68 -15.24 -11.14 -16.44
N HIS A 69 -15.15 -10.29 -15.41
CA HIS A 69 -16.25 -9.51 -14.83
C HIS A 69 -15.83 -8.08 -14.46
N PRO A 70 -15.55 -7.20 -15.44
CA PRO A 70 -15.02 -5.86 -15.18
C PRO A 70 -16.03 -4.95 -14.45
N GLU A 71 -17.33 -5.24 -14.54
CA GLU A 71 -18.41 -4.55 -13.84
C GLU A 71 -18.47 -4.82 -12.32
N ALA A 72 -17.61 -5.69 -11.78
CA ALA A 72 -17.54 -6.02 -10.35
C ALA A 72 -16.27 -5.47 -9.67
N PRO A 73 -16.11 -4.14 -9.50
CA PRO A 73 -14.89 -3.50 -9.01
C PRO A 73 -14.53 -3.79 -7.54
N GLN A 74 -15.39 -4.48 -6.77
CA GLN A 74 -15.21 -4.65 -5.32
C GLN A 74 -14.12 -5.66 -4.91
N ALA A 75 -13.57 -6.46 -5.82
CA ALA A 75 -12.64 -7.55 -5.48
C ALA A 75 -11.14 -7.13 -5.45
N ILE A 76 -10.77 -5.96 -5.97
CA ILE A 76 -9.36 -5.67 -6.29
C ILE A 76 -8.50 -5.36 -5.06
N SER A 77 -9.05 -4.67 -4.05
CA SER A 77 -8.26 -4.24 -2.87
C SER A 77 -8.09 -5.34 -1.82
N THR A 78 -9.11 -6.19 -1.65
CA THR A 78 -9.11 -7.25 -0.63
C THR A 78 -8.27 -8.46 -1.05
N ASP A 79 -8.24 -8.80 -2.34
CA ASP A 79 -7.58 -10.03 -2.80
C ASP A 79 -6.06 -9.91 -3.00
N VAL A 80 -5.52 -8.74 -3.35
CA VAL A 80 -4.07 -8.60 -3.60
C VAL A 80 -3.28 -8.31 -2.31
N PHE A 81 -3.86 -7.55 -1.38
CA PHE A 81 -3.20 -7.14 -0.13
C PHE A 81 -3.76 -7.84 1.11
N GLY A 82 -4.99 -8.34 1.08
CA GLY A 82 -5.65 -9.01 2.21
C GLY A 82 -5.42 -10.51 2.31
N THR A 83 -5.00 -11.17 1.22
CA THR A 83 -4.67 -12.61 1.18
C THR A 83 -3.21 -12.91 1.52
N ALA A 84 -2.36 -11.89 1.57
CA ALA A 84 -0.96 -12.02 1.92
C ALA A 84 -0.81 -12.48 3.38
N PRO A 85 0.01 -13.52 3.66
CA PRO A 85 0.26 -13.96 5.03
C PRO A 85 0.75 -12.83 5.93
N ARG A 86 0.44 -12.90 7.23
CA ARG A 86 0.84 -11.90 8.24
C ARG A 86 2.37 -11.77 8.35
N GLU A 87 3.07 -12.82 7.99
CA GLU A 87 4.51 -12.92 7.93
C GLU A 87 5.06 -12.00 6.83
N LEU A 88 4.39 -11.94 5.67
CA LEU A 88 4.78 -11.08 4.56
C LEU A 88 4.60 -9.60 4.89
N THR A 89 3.50 -9.22 5.54
CA THR A 89 3.24 -7.83 5.93
C THR A 89 4.28 -7.26 6.90
N ARG A 90 5.07 -8.11 7.57
CA ARG A 90 6.22 -7.70 8.39
C ARG A 90 7.55 -7.74 7.64
N ALA A 91 7.63 -8.53 6.58
CA ALA A 91 8.87 -8.77 5.83
C ALA A 91 9.15 -7.73 4.75
N ILE A 92 8.11 -7.07 4.23
CA ILE A 92 8.24 -6.05 3.17
C ILE A 92 7.64 -4.71 3.59
N THR A 93 8.27 -3.64 3.14
CA THR A 93 7.77 -2.26 3.31
C THR A 93 6.72 -1.93 2.26
N LEU A 94 5.87 -0.94 2.52
CA LEU A 94 4.90 -0.44 1.52
C LEU A 94 5.56 -0.04 0.20
N ARG A 95 6.77 0.54 0.25
CA ARG A 95 7.54 0.90 -0.95
C ARG A 95 7.88 -0.34 -1.79
N GLN A 96 8.35 -1.40 -1.13
CA GLN A 96 8.69 -2.67 -1.81
C GLN A 96 7.44 -3.33 -2.39
N THR A 97 6.29 -3.21 -1.71
CA THR A 97 5.00 -3.66 -2.24
C THR A 97 4.65 -2.94 -3.55
N VAL A 98 4.83 -1.61 -3.62
CA VAL A 98 4.59 -0.84 -4.85
C VAL A 98 5.54 -1.28 -5.97
N GLU A 99 6.83 -1.46 -5.66
CA GLU A 99 7.83 -1.93 -6.63
C GLU A 99 7.45 -3.30 -7.21
N MET A 100 7.00 -4.23 -6.36
CA MET A 100 6.55 -5.57 -6.76
C MET A 100 5.31 -5.52 -7.67
N VAL A 101 4.30 -4.71 -7.31
CA VAL A 101 3.09 -4.51 -8.11
C VAL A 101 3.44 -3.93 -9.47
N ARG A 102 4.27 -2.88 -9.50
CA ARG A 102 4.74 -2.24 -10.73
C ARG A 102 5.43 -3.24 -11.65
N THR A 103 6.39 -3.99 -11.13
CA THR A 103 7.12 -5.00 -11.91
C THR A 103 6.18 -6.08 -12.48
N THR A 104 5.17 -6.48 -11.71
CA THR A 104 4.17 -7.48 -12.17
C THR A 104 3.34 -6.93 -13.32
N ILE A 105 2.87 -5.69 -13.23
CA ILE A 105 2.10 -5.03 -14.30
C ILE A 105 2.96 -4.86 -15.56
N GLU A 106 4.23 -4.45 -15.43
CA GLU A 106 5.16 -4.32 -16.56
C GLU A 106 5.38 -5.66 -17.30
N VAL A 107 5.42 -6.78 -16.55
CA VAL A 107 5.53 -8.13 -17.12
C VAL A 107 4.26 -8.52 -17.87
N MET A 108 3.09 -8.24 -17.29
CA MET A 108 1.80 -8.50 -17.93
C MET A 108 1.64 -7.67 -19.21
N GLU A 109 2.02 -6.39 -19.16
CA GLU A 109 1.98 -5.48 -20.30
C GLU A 109 2.87 -5.98 -21.45
N SER A 110 4.10 -6.40 -21.12
CA SER A 110 5.05 -6.95 -22.10
C SER A 110 4.56 -8.24 -22.74
N ALA A 111 3.66 -8.98 -22.08
CA ALA A 111 3.15 -10.26 -22.55
C ALA A 111 1.83 -10.15 -23.35
N ILE A 112 1.25 -8.95 -23.48
CA ILE A 112 -0.05 -8.75 -24.14
C ILE A 112 -0.07 -9.35 -25.54
N ASP A 113 0.94 -9.06 -26.35
CA ASP A 113 0.96 -9.48 -27.76
C ASP A 113 1.06 -11.01 -27.91
N ASP A 114 1.62 -11.70 -26.92
CA ASP A 114 1.69 -13.17 -26.88
C ASP A 114 0.38 -13.80 -26.37
N VAL A 115 -0.27 -13.13 -25.41
CA VAL A 115 -1.39 -13.68 -24.62
C VAL A 115 -2.74 -13.34 -25.23
N ALA A 116 -2.91 -12.17 -25.85
CA ALA A 116 -4.15 -11.79 -26.50
C ALA A 116 -4.50 -12.75 -27.65
N ALA A 117 -5.78 -13.00 -27.89
CA ALA A 117 -6.19 -13.59 -29.17
C ALA A 117 -5.96 -12.56 -30.30
N PRO A 118 -5.70 -13.00 -31.54
CA PRO A 118 -5.51 -12.07 -32.66
C PRO A 118 -6.69 -11.11 -32.80
N GLY A 119 -6.42 -9.80 -32.72
CA GLY A 119 -7.43 -8.73 -32.78
C GLY A 119 -7.93 -8.24 -31.41
N ASP A 120 -7.58 -8.91 -30.31
CA ASP A 120 -7.93 -8.51 -28.94
C ASP A 120 -6.78 -7.77 -28.21
N GLU A 121 -5.65 -7.50 -28.86
CA GLU A 121 -4.46 -6.92 -28.22
C GLU A 121 -4.75 -5.56 -27.59
N SER A 122 -5.49 -4.69 -28.28
CA SER A 122 -5.89 -3.38 -27.77
C SER A 122 -6.85 -3.49 -26.59
N VAL A 123 -7.79 -4.45 -26.66
CA VAL A 123 -8.77 -4.71 -25.60
C VAL A 123 -8.07 -5.18 -24.33
N LEU A 124 -7.15 -6.15 -24.45
CA LEU A 124 -6.40 -6.64 -23.30
C LEU A 124 -5.50 -5.55 -22.70
N ARG A 125 -4.91 -4.70 -23.56
CA ARG A 125 -4.10 -3.56 -23.12
C ARG A 125 -4.92 -2.53 -22.36
N GLU A 126 -6.07 -2.14 -22.88
CA GLU A 126 -6.99 -1.21 -22.21
C GLU A 126 -7.46 -1.77 -20.87
N ALA A 127 -7.85 -3.05 -20.84
CA ALA A 127 -8.23 -3.76 -19.63
C ALA A 127 -7.12 -3.73 -18.57
N LEU A 128 -5.89 -4.03 -18.95
CA LEU A 128 -4.75 -3.98 -18.03
C LEU A 128 -4.49 -2.56 -17.51
N LEU A 129 -4.64 -1.52 -18.34
CA LEU A 129 -4.47 -0.12 -17.92
C LEU A 129 -5.54 0.31 -16.91
N VAL A 130 -6.80 -0.08 -17.13
CA VAL A 130 -7.89 0.19 -16.19
C VAL A 130 -7.63 -0.51 -14.85
N TYR A 131 -7.28 -1.80 -14.90
CA TYR A 131 -6.95 -2.57 -13.71
C TYR A 131 -5.75 -2.00 -12.94
N ALA A 132 -4.67 -1.63 -13.65
CA ALA A 132 -3.49 -1.02 -13.06
C ALA A 132 -3.82 0.30 -12.35
N ARG A 133 -4.69 1.13 -12.94
CA ARG A 133 -5.19 2.36 -12.32
C ARG A 133 -5.95 2.07 -11.03
N GLU A 134 -6.82 1.07 -11.02
CA GLU A 134 -7.60 0.69 -9.84
C GLU A 134 -6.69 0.19 -8.70
N ILE A 135 -5.70 -0.64 -9.02
CA ILE A 135 -4.66 -1.04 -8.06
C ILE A 135 -3.88 0.17 -7.52
N ALA A 136 -3.52 1.12 -8.39
CA ALA A 136 -2.78 2.31 -7.97
C ALA A 136 -3.57 3.14 -6.94
N PHE A 137 -4.88 3.34 -7.16
CA PHE A 137 -5.73 4.03 -6.19
C PHE A 137 -5.92 3.24 -4.89
N ALA A 138 -6.10 1.92 -4.98
CA ALA A 138 -6.16 1.07 -3.79
C ALA A 138 -4.87 1.16 -2.96
N THR A 139 -3.71 1.17 -3.63
CA THR A 139 -2.42 1.33 -2.98
C THR A 139 -2.26 2.72 -2.37
N ALA A 140 -2.69 3.78 -3.06
CA ALA A 140 -2.71 5.14 -2.52
C ALA A 140 -3.58 5.25 -1.26
N GLN A 141 -4.72 4.55 -1.21
CA GLN A 141 -5.58 4.51 -0.02
C GLN A 141 -4.85 3.88 1.19
N VAL A 142 -4.11 2.79 0.99
CA VAL A 142 -3.28 2.18 2.06
C VAL A 142 -2.23 3.16 2.57
N TYR A 143 -1.59 3.90 1.66
CA TYR A 143 -0.64 4.95 2.03
C TYR A 143 -1.31 6.08 2.83
N ALA A 144 -2.48 6.54 2.41
CA ALA A 144 -3.24 7.58 3.10
C ALA A 144 -3.61 7.12 4.52
N GLN A 145 -4.15 5.90 4.67
CA GLN A 145 -4.47 5.32 5.97
C GLN A 145 -3.24 5.21 6.88
N ALA A 146 -2.10 4.78 6.33
CA ALA A 146 -0.85 4.71 7.08
C ALA A 146 -0.35 6.10 7.53
N ALA A 147 -0.58 7.14 6.73
CA ALA A 147 -0.24 8.52 7.10
C ALA A 147 -1.20 9.10 8.16
N GLU A 148 -2.51 8.87 8.02
CA GLU A 148 -3.53 9.29 8.99
C GLU A 148 -3.31 8.64 10.35
N ALA A 149 -3.01 7.34 10.39
CA ALA A 149 -2.73 6.63 11.64
C ALA A 149 -1.52 7.19 12.40
N ARG A 150 -0.47 7.60 11.66
CA ARG A 150 0.70 8.29 12.25
C ARG A 150 0.31 9.66 12.81
N GLY A 151 -0.42 10.48 12.05
CA GLY A 151 -0.87 11.78 12.52
C GLY A 151 -1.79 11.71 13.75
N ALA A 152 -2.67 10.71 13.81
CA ALA A 152 -3.55 10.47 14.95
C ALA A 152 -2.76 10.05 16.22
N TRP A 153 -1.69 9.27 16.06
CA TRP A 153 -0.79 8.91 17.16
C TRP A 153 -0.02 10.13 17.68
N ASP A 154 0.50 10.98 16.79
CA ASP A 154 1.23 12.19 17.15
C ASP A 154 0.33 13.19 17.90
N ALA A 155 -0.90 13.43 17.42
CA ALA A 155 -1.86 14.29 18.11
C ALA A 155 -2.26 13.78 19.50
N ARG A 156 -2.33 12.45 19.67
CA ARG A 156 -2.58 11.84 20.99
C ARG A 156 -1.40 12.03 21.93
N LEU A 157 -0.17 11.84 21.46
CA LEU A 157 1.04 12.12 22.24
C LEU A 157 1.10 13.59 22.65
N GLU A 158 0.80 14.50 21.73
CA GLU A 158 0.74 15.94 21.98
C GLU A 158 -0.30 16.28 23.06
N SER A 159 -1.50 15.75 22.95
CA SER A 159 -2.56 15.95 23.95
C SER A 159 -2.16 15.43 25.35
N LEU A 160 -1.47 14.29 25.43
CA LEU A 160 -0.97 13.75 26.70
C LEU A 160 0.12 14.64 27.32
N VAL A 161 1.01 15.19 26.50
CA VAL A 161 2.05 16.13 26.97
C VAL A 161 1.42 17.45 27.42
N VAL A 162 0.50 18.02 26.64
CA VAL A 162 -0.22 19.26 27.00
C VAL A 162 -1.03 19.07 28.28
N ASN A 163 -1.71 17.93 28.44
CA ASN A 163 -2.47 17.63 29.65
C ASN A 163 -1.56 17.49 30.88
N ALA A 164 -0.39 16.86 30.75
CA ALA A 164 0.60 16.78 31.83
C ALA A 164 1.16 18.16 32.24
N VAL A 165 1.35 19.07 31.28
CA VAL A 165 1.77 20.46 31.56
C VAL A 165 0.65 21.25 32.23
N LEU A 166 -0.59 21.16 31.74
CA LEU A 166 -1.74 21.89 32.29
C LEU A 166 -2.16 21.42 33.68
N SER A 167 -1.97 20.14 34.00
CA SER A 167 -2.26 19.56 35.32
C SER A 167 -1.16 19.82 36.36
N GLY A 168 0.00 20.35 35.94
CA GLY A 168 1.15 20.58 36.83
C GLY A 168 1.95 19.32 37.18
N GLU A 169 1.62 18.17 36.58
CA GLU A 169 2.33 16.88 36.72
C GLU A 169 3.40 16.71 35.63
N ALA A 170 4.16 17.77 35.34
CA ALA A 170 5.26 17.72 34.38
C ALA A 170 6.49 17.02 35.01
N ASP A 171 6.50 15.69 34.98
CA ASP A 171 7.64 14.85 35.40
C ASP A 171 8.68 14.68 34.26
N GLU A 172 9.88 14.17 34.57
CA GLU A 172 10.99 13.94 33.62
C GLU A 172 10.56 13.14 32.37
N GLY A 173 9.59 12.22 32.51
CA GLY A 173 9.03 11.46 31.39
C GLY A 173 8.25 12.31 30.38
N ALA A 174 7.62 13.41 30.80
CA ALA A 174 6.93 14.33 29.90
C ALA A 174 7.93 15.18 29.10
N LEU A 175 9.03 15.61 29.73
CA LEU A 175 10.12 16.35 29.09
C LEU A 175 10.86 15.50 28.05
N SER A 176 11.13 14.23 28.36
CA SER A 176 11.76 13.29 27.42
C SER A 176 10.89 13.03 26.18
N ARG A 177 9.56 12.94 26.34
CA ARG A 177 8.61 12.81 25.22
C ARG A 177 8.49 14.09 24.38
N ALA A 178 8.48 15.27 25.00
CA ALA A 178 8.48 16.55 24.29
C ALA A 178 9.78 16.75 23.47
N ALA A 179 10.93 16.36 24.01
CA ALA A 179 12.21 16.39 23.30
C ALA A 179 12.25 15.41 22.11
N ALA A 180 11.64 14.23 22.22
CA ALA A 180 11.49 13.28 21.12
C ALA A 180 10.59 13.81 19.98
N LEU A 181 9.69 14.74 20.29
CA LEU A 181 8.85 15.47 19.32
C LEU A 181 9.53 16.73 18.75
N GLY A 182 10.79 17.00 19.13
CA GLY A 182 11.56 18.14 18.61
C GLY A 182 11.24 19.48 19.25
N TRP A 183 10.51 19.52 20.38
CA TRP A 183 10.13 20.75 21.07
C TRP A 183 11.23 21.36 21.96
N ASN A 184 12.50 21.18 21.59
CA ASN A 184 13.58 21.88 22.25
C ASN A 184 13.67 23.30 21.69
N SER A 185 13.09 24.28 22.39
CA SER A 185 13.39 25.70 22.12
C SER A 185 14.13 26.32 23.31
N PRO A 186 15.40 26.72 23.14
CA PRO A 186 16.05 27.66 24.02
C PRO A 186 16.00 29.06 23.40
N SER A 187 14.82 29.66 23.20
CA SER A 187 14.72 31.10 22.93
C SER A 187 13.33 31.70 23.15
N MET A 188 12.68 31.46 24.29
CA MET A 188 11.60 32.34 24.74
C MET A 188 11.37 32.27 26.26
N CYS A 189 12.40 32.60 27.04
CA CYS A 189 12.26 32.90 28.47
C CYS A 189 13.21 34.03 28.85
N ALA A 190 12.90 35.26 28.42
CA ALA A 190 13.57 36.46 28.91
C ALA A 190 12.63 37.66 29.15
N TRP A 191 11.30 37.52 29.00
CA TRP A 191 10.40 38.69 29.08
C TRP A 191 9.15 38.55 29.96
N CYS A 192 9.02 37.51 30.80
CA CYS A 192 7.88 37.40 31.73
C CYS A 192 8.19 37.41 33.22
N TRP A 193 9.41 37.79 33.65
CA TRP A 193 9.64 38.02 35.07
C TRP A 193 10.42 39.31 35.33
N ALA A 194 9.69 40.43 35.32
CA ALA A 194 10.06 41.60 36.09
C ALA A 194 9.08 41.68 37.28
N PRO A 195 9.52 41.49 38.53
CA PRO A 195 8.64 41.69 39.68
C PRO A 195 8.27 43.18 39.80
N PRO A 196 7.03 43.51 40.19
CA PRO A 196 6.62 44.90 40.37
C PRO A 196 7.41 45.54 41.52
N ARG A 197 8.04 46.69 41.27
CA ARG A 197 8.66 47.51 42.32
C ARG A 197 7.57 48.08 43.23
N THR A 198 7.43 47.54 44.43
CA THR A 198 6.56 48.08 45.46
C THR A 198 7.28 49.11 46.33
N GLY A 199 6.63 50.27 46.52
CA GLY A 199 6.76 51.16 47.68
C GLY A 199 7.66 52.40 47.48
N THR A 200 7.35 53.59 47.99
CA THR A 200 6.23 54.13 48.79
C THR A 200 6.38 55.65 48.77
N ALA A 201 5.27 56.39 48.91
CA ALA A 201 5.26 57.82 49.19
C ALA A 201 5.89 58.15 50.55
N SER A 202 6.65 59.24 50.61
CA SER A 202 6.75 60.21 51.72
C SER A 202 7.31 61.51 51.16
#